data_AF-A0AAV0U6R7-F1
#
_entry.id   AF-A0AAV0U6R7-F1
#
_cell.length_a   1.000
_cell.length_b   1.000
_cell.length_c   1.000
_cell.angle_alpha   90.00
_cell.angle_beta   90.00
_cell.angle_gamma   90.00
#
_symmetry.space_group_name_H-M   'P 1'
#
loop_
_entity.id
_entity.type
_entity.pdbx_description
1 polymer ?
#
loop_
_entity_poly.entity_id
_entity_poly.type
_entity_poly.pdbx_seq_one_letter_code
_entity_poly.pdbx_strand_id
1 'polypeptide(L)'
;MQFEHVASILQGKDSMYDTDVFTPLPSVIEKSTNAALYAGTLGRPGRERQLWQTTCEHVVGAITDGAVSNNYGRGYVLHCFLCSMRYGQQFWNAPSGFLSELVRL
;
A
#
# COMPACT_ATOMS: atom_id res chain seq x y z
N MET A 1 -3.45 19.27 9.30
CA MET A 1 -2.95 19.31 7.91
C MET A 1 -2.42 17.93 7.58
N GLN A 2 -2.74 17.38 6.42
CA GLN A 2 -2.16 16.13 5.92
C GLN A 2 -0.70 16.38 5.52
N PHE A 3 0.24 15.69 6.18
CA PHE A 3 1.68 15.84 5.97
C PHE A 3 2.07 15.53 4.51
N GLU A 4 1.42 14.54 3.95
CA GLU A 4 1.64 14.00 2.62
C GLU A 4 1.38 15.03 1.51
N HIS A 5 0.34 15.86 1.68
CA HIS A 5 0.00 16.94 0.76
C HIS A 5 0.99 18.11 0.86
N VAL A 6 1.50 18.40 2.05
CA VAL A 6 2.52 19.43 2.23
C VAL A 6 3.83 18.97 1.58
N ALA A 7 4.21 17.70 1.76
CA ALA A 7 5.37 17.11 1.14
C ALA A 7 5.31 17.17 -0.40
N SER A 8 4.15 16.88 -1.02
CA SER A 8 4.00 16.94 -2.48
C SER A 8 4.14 18.36 -3.03
N ILE A 9 3.59 19.36 -2.34
CA ILE A 9 3.71 20.77 -2.71
C ILE A 9 5.17 21.23 -2.59
N LEU A 10 5.86 20.88 -1.50
CA LEU A 10 7.25 21.26 -1.28
C LEU A 10 8.21 20.59 -2.27
N GLN A 11 7.91 19.36 -2.70
CA GLN A 11 8.72 18.61 -3.66
C GLN A 11 8.34 18.87 -5.13
N GLY A 12 7.33 19.70 -5.38
CA GLY A 12 6.84 20.01 -6.74
C GLY A 12 6.29 18.78 -7.47
N LYS A 13 5.61 17.88 -6.75
CA LYS A 13 5.00 16.66 -7.31
C LYS A 13 3.50 16.86 -7.54
N ASP A 14 3.01 16.34 -8.67
CA ASP A 14 1.59 16.40 -9.03
C ASP A 14 0.73 15.40 -8.24
N SER A 15 1.35 14.35 -7.69
CA SER A 15 0.69 13.32 -6.90
C SER A 15 1.34 13.18 -5.52
N MET A 16 0.50 12.97 -4.51
CA MET A 16 0.92 12.65 -3.14
C MET A 16 1.81 11.41 -3.09
N TYR A 17 1.53 10.42 -3.94
CA TYR A 17 2.20 9.13 -3.99
C TYR A 17 3.59 9.19 -4.67
N ASP A 18 3.92 10.31 -5.32
CA ASP A 18 5.22 10.50 -6.00
C ASP A 18 6.27 11.17 -5.09
N THR A 19 5.94 11.34 -3.81
CA THR A 19 6.83 11.93 -2.80
C THR A 19 7.83 10.91 -2.26
N ASP A 20 8.93 11.40 -1.69
CA ASP A 20 9.93 10.58 -1.00
C ASP A 20 9.35 9.69 0.12
N VAL A 21 8.22 10.07 0.70
CA VAL A 21 7.48 9.31 1.72
C VAL A 21 6.92 8.00 1.16
N PHE A 22 6.35 8.04 -0.05
CA PHE A 22 5.61 6.90 -0.63
C PHE A 22 6.40 6.14 -1.70
N THR A 23 7.42 6.75 -2.31
CA THR A 23 8.26 6.11 -3.34
C THR A 23 9.00 4.83 -2.93
N PRO A 24 9.39 4.58 -1.65
CA PRO A 24 10.05 3.33 -1.27
C PRO A 24 9.14 2.11 -1.43
N LEU A 25 7.85 2.27 -1.17
CA LEU A 25 6.92 1.14 -1.07
C LEU A 25 6.67 0.44 -2.42
N PRO A 26 6.37 1.16 -3.54
CA PRO A 26 6.31 0.56 -4.87
C PRO A 26 7.58 -0.19 -5.25
N SER A 27 8.76 0.28 -4.81
CA SER A 27 10.04 -0.34 -5.16
C SER A 27 10.26 -1.70 -4.47
N VAL A 28 9.81 -1.85 -3.21
CA VAL A 28 9.86 -3.13 -2.49
C VAL A 28 8.81 -4.08 -3.03
N ILE A 29 7.63 -3.56 -3.34
CA ILE A 29 6.55 -4.33 -3.95
C ILE A 29 6.97 -4.86 -5.32
N GLU A 30 7.63 -4.06 -6.16
CA GLU A 30 8.16 -4.54 -7.44
C GLU A 30 9.16 -5.68 -7.24
N LYS A 31 10.15 -5.49 -6.35
CA LYS A 31 11.18 -6.49 -6.05
C LYS A 31 10.60 -7.82 -5.57
N SER A 32 9.55 -7.77 -4.75
CA SER A 32 8.91 -8.95 -4.17
C SER A 32 7.90 -9.61 -5.10
N THR A 33 7.24 -8.84 -5.97
CA THR A 33 6.08 -9.31 -6.75
C THR A 33 6.42 -9.60 -8.22
N ASN A 34 7.65 -9.27 -8.66
CA ASN A 34 8.12 -9.37 -10.06
C ASN A 34 7.17 -8.67 -11.06
N ALA A 35 6.38 -7.72 -10.57
CA ALA A 35 5.28 -7.10 -11.28
C ALA A 35 5.65 -5.65 -11.62
N ALA A 36 5.57 -5.30 -12.91
CA ALA A 36 6.02 -4.02 -13.46
C ALA A 36 5.59 -2.79 -12.64
N LEU A 37 6.49 -1.80 -12.52
CA LEU A 37 6.28 -0.56 -11.77
C LEU A 37 4.99 0.16 -12.12
N TYR A 38 4.39 0.77 -11.10
CA TYR A 38 3.41 1.83 -11.30
C TYR A 38 4.12 3.05 -11.90
N ALA A 39 3.89 3.31 -13.19
CA ALA A 39 4.51 4.41 -13.92
C ALA A 39 3.63 5.68 -13.99
N GLY A 40 2.86 5.98 -12.93
CA GLY A 40 2.01 7.17 -12.88
C GLY A 40 0.85 7.19 -13.89
N THR A 41 0.53 6.04 -14.51
CA THR A 41 -0.50 5.96 -15.55
C THR A 41 -1.88 5.81 -14.92
N LEU A 42 -2.72 6.85 -15.03
CA LEU A 42 -4.09 6.91 -14.46
C LEU A 42 -5.14 5.97 -15.11
N GLY A 43 -4.68 5.03 -15.95
CA GLY A 43 -5.50 3.95 -16.47
C GLY A 43 -6.00 3.02 -15.35
N ARG A 44 -7.05 2.26 -15.65
CA ARG A 44 -7.67 1.30 -14.71
C ARG A 44 -6.65 0.40 -13.97
N PRO A 45 -5.67 -0.25 -14.62
CA PRO A 45 -4.71 -1.10 -13.92
C PRO A 45 -3.76 -0.33 -12.99
N GLY A 46 -3.42 0.92 -13.34
CA GLY A 46 -2.59 1.78 -12.49
C GLY A 46 -3.32 2.18 -11.21
N ARG A 47 -4.61 2.53 -11.32
CA ARG A 47 -5.46 2.87 -10.17
C ARG A 47 -5.67 1.69 -9.22
N GLU A 48 -5.95 0.50 -9.76
CA GLU A 48 -6.12 -0.73 -8.97
C GLU A 48 -4.81 -1.10 -8.23
N ARG A 49 -3.66 -0.88 -8.87
CA ARG A 49 -2.35 -1.06 -8.24
C ARG A 49 -2.11 -0.05 -7.12
N GLN A 50 -2.34 1.23 -7.37
CA GLN A 50 -2.17 2.29 -6.37
C GLN A 50 -3.05 2.01 -5.15
N LEU A 51 -4.33 1.68 -5.34
CA LEU A 51 -5.23 1.31 -4.25
C LEU A 51 -4.71 0.11 -3.45
N TRP A 52 -4.19 -0.91 -4.12
CA TRP A 52 -3.62 -2.07 -3.43
C TRP A 52 -2.35 -1.73 -2.64
N GLN A 53 -1.45 -0.90 -3.19
CA GLN A 53 -0.25 -0.43 -2.50
C GLN A 53 -0.62 0.38 -1.25
N THR A 54 -1.55 1.32 -1.40
CA THR A 54 -2.10 2.11 -0.30
C THR A 54 -2.75 1.22 0.77
N THR A 55 -3.49 0.18 0.35
CA THR A 55 -4.08 -0.80 1.28
C THR A 55 -3.00 -1.52 2.10
N CYS A 56 -1.87 -1.86 1.48
CA CYS A 56 -0.75 -2.50 2.18
C CYS A 56 -0.15 -1.58 3.26
N GLU A 57 0.07 -0.30 2.94
CA GLU A 57 0.56 0.70 3.90
C GLU A 57 -0.37 0.84 5.12
N HIS A 58 -1.67 0.97 4.87
CA HIS A 58 -2.65 1.12 5.95
C HIS A 58 -2.67 -0.10 6.88
N VAL A 59 -2.52 -1.31 6.34
CA VAL A 59 -2.49 -2.52 7.16
C VAL A 59 -1.20 -2.64 7.95
N VAL A 60 -0.05 -2.32 7.34
CA VAL A 60 1.23 -2.28 8.07
C VAL A 60 1.12 -1.30 9.23
N GLY A 61 0.67 -0.06 8.97
CA GLY A 61 0.46 0.98 9.97
C GLY A 61 -0.48 0.55 11.09
N ALA A 62 -1.64 -0.01 10.74
CA ALA A 62 -2.60 -0.49 11.73
C ALA A 62 -2.03 -1.60 12.62
N ILE A 63 -1.30 -2.55 12.04
CA ILE A 63 -0.67 -3.65 12.81
C ILE A 63 0.44 -3.11 13.71
N THR A 64 1.28 -2.19 13.24
CA THR A 64 2.31 -1.54 14.06
C THR A 64 1.72 -0.74 15.23
N ASP A 65 0.54 -0.15 15.04
CA ASP A 65 -0.20 0.55 16.10
C ASP A 65 -0.91 -0.42 17.09
N GLY A 66 -0.77 -1.73 16.90
CA GLY A 66 -1.35 -2.76 17.77
C GLY A 66 -2.79 -3.11 17.44
N ALA A 67 -3.30 -2.75 16.25
CA ALA A 67 -4.61 -3.19 15.82
C ALA A 67 -4.61 -4.71 15.56
N VAL A 68 -5.63 -5.39 16.08
CA VAL A 68 -5.80 -6.84 15.94
C VAL A 68 -7.07 -7.11 15.13
N SER A 69 -6.94 -8.00 14.13
CA SER A 69 -8.05 -8.47 13.32
C SER A 69 -9.10 -9.18 14.17
N ASN A 70 -10.37 -8.85 13.99
CA ASN A 70 -11.51 -9.49 14.66
C ASN A 70 -12.75 -9.39 13.76
N ASN A 71 -13.83 -10.09 14.10
CA ASN A 71 -15.10 -10.05 13.38
C ASN A 71 -16.02 -8.89 13.81
N TYR A 72 -15.58 -8.03 14.74
CA TYR A 72 -16.40 -6.94 15.29
C TYR A 72 -15.64 -5.62 15.39
N GLY A 73 -16.37 -4.51 15.28
CA GLY A 73 -15.88 -3.15 15.52
C GLY A 73 -14.66 -2.79 14.66
N ARG A 74 -13.67 -2.12 15.27
CA ARG A 74 -12.43 -1.72 14.58
C ARG A 74 -11.61 -2.90 14.03
N GLY A 75 -11.69 -4.06 14.68
CA GLY A 75 -11.00 -5.27 14.23
C GLY A 75 -11.60 -5.82 12.93
N TYR A 76 -12.90 -5.62 12.71
CA TYR A 76 -13.57 -5.99 11.46
C TYR A 76 -13.11 -5.14 10.29
N VAL A 77 -12.87 -3.85 10.52
CA VAL A 77 -12.30 -2.95 9.50
C VAL A 77 -10.95 -3.48 9.04
N LEU A 78 -10.04 -3.79 9.98
CA LEU A 78 -8.75 -4.39 9.65
C LEU A 78 -8.91 -5.75 8.94
N HIS A 79 -9.89 -6.57 9.34
CA HIS A 79 -10.21 -7.83 8.67
C HIS A 79 -10.61 -7.63 7.20
N CYS A 80 -11.43 -6.61 6.89
CA CYS A 80 -11.79 -6.26 5.52
C CYS A 80 -10.58 -5.82 4.67
N PHE A 81 -9.65 -5.06 5.26
CA PHE A 81 -8.40 -4.69 4.59
C PHE A 81 -7.54 -5.91 4.30
N LEU A 82 -7.35 -6.81 5.27
CA LEU A 82 -6.62 -8.07 5.09
C LEU A 82 -7.23 -8.96 3.98
N CYS A 83 -8.56 -9.02 3.89
CA CYS A 83 -9.25 -9.71 2.80
C CYS A 83 -8.96 -9.06 1.44
N SER A 84 -9.04 -7.72 1.35
CA SER A 84 -8.72 -6.98 0.12
C SER A 84 -7.27 -7.19 -0.32
N MET A 85 -6.34 -7.28 0.63
CA MET A 85 -4.93 -7.56 0.35
C MET A 85 -4.72 -8.95 -0.22
N ARG A 86 -5.42 -9.97 0.29
CA ARG A 86 -5.39 -11.32 -0.28
C ARG A 86 -5.86 -11.33 -1.73
N TYR A 87 -6.92 -10.58 -2.07
CA TYR A 87 -7.36 -10.46 -3.46
C TYR A 87 -6.30 -9.80 -4.34
N GLY A 88 -5.70 -8.71 -3.89
CA GLY A 88 -4.62 -8.07 -4.64
C GLY A 88 -3.37 -8.96 -4.77
N GLN A 89 -3.06 -9.76 -3.74
CA GLN A 89 -1.97 -10.73 -3.81
C GLN A 89 -2.20 -11.76 -4.92
N GLN A 90 -3.43 -12.26 -5.07
CA GLN A 90 -3.80 -13.17 -6.15
C GLN A 90 -3.78 -12.49 -7.53
N PHE A 91 -4.27 -11.25 -7.61
CA PHE A 91 -4.32 -10.50 -8.86
C PHE A 91 -2.93 -10.15 -9.39
N TRP A 92 -2.01 -9.80 -8.50
CA TRP A 92 -0.65 -9.39 -8.84
C TRP A 92 0.38 -10.52 -8.72
N ASN A 93 -0.03 -11.76 -8.41
CA ASN A 93 0.85 -12.92 -8.18
C ASN A 93 1.95 -12.67 -7.13
N ALA A 94 1.63 -11.96 -6.04
CA ALA A 94 2.59 -11.73 -4.95
C ALA A 94 2.83 -13.00 -4.11
N PRO A 95 4.09 -13.27 -3.71
CA PRO A 95 4.43 -14.45 -2.94
C PRO A 95 3.79 -14.40 -1.55
N SER A 96 3.55 -15.58 -0.97
CA SER A 96 3.08 -15.69 0.41
C SER A 96 4.12 -15.10 1.36
N GLY A 97 3.69 -14.22 2.25
CA GLY A 97 4.59 -13.58 3.24
C GLY A 97 5.17 -12.23 2.81
N PHE A 98 4.83 -11.71 1.62
CA PHE A 98 5.33 -10.40 1.15
C PHE A 98 5.08 -9.25 2.14
N LEU A 99 4.00 -9.31 2.91
CA LEU A 99 3.69 -8.28 3.93
C LEU A 99 4.76 -8.17 5.01
N SER A 100 5.40 -9.28 5.36
CA SER A 100 6.50 -9.26 6.34
C SER A 100 7.73 -8.52 5.81
N GLU A 101 7.90 -8.42 4.49
CA GLU A 101 8.96 -7.63 3.87
C GLU A 101 8.62 -6.13 3.90
N LEU A 102 7.34 -5.77 3.77
CA LEU A 102 6.89 -4.38 3.86
C LEU A 102 7.04 -3.78 5.26
N VAL A 103 6.95 -4.58 6.31
CA VAL A 103 7.17 -4.13 7.70
C VAL A 103 8.64 -3.75 7.96
N ARG A 104 9.58 -4.18 7.12
CA ARG A 104 11.02 -3.91 7.27
C ARG A 104 11.49 -2.62 6.61
N LEU A 105 10.59 -1.91 5.91
CA LEU A 105 10.83 -0.56 5.38
C LEU A 105 10.95 0.46 6.51
#